data_AF-A0A1B0GNI4-F1
#
_entry.id   AF-A0A1B0GNI4-F1
#
_cell.length_a   1.000
_cell.length_b   1.000
_cell.length_c   1.000
_cell.angle_alpha   90.00
_cell.angle_beta   90.00
_cell.angle_gamma   90.00
#
_symmetry.space_group_name_H-M   'P 1'
#
loop_
_entity.id
_entity.type
_entity.pdbx_description
1 polymer ?
#
loop_
_entity_poly.entity_id
_entity_poly.type
_entity_poly.pdbx_seq_one_letter_code
_entity_poly.pdbx_strand_id
1 'polypeptide(L)'
;STERWCRLRGNLLFYFKTSDQFSEPQGVIVLEKCKATIYSDARESDGYAFYIEFEDGLTQRIATNSEAERSDWTRAIQMASYGELRKQLQVLMEKIERKRDINEVPLCESAIMCDNLLCDGNGRPPNPSVVVQVTTSNRLGWIKYGRTEVIEVRNY
;
A
#
# COMPACT_ATOMS: atom_id res chain seq x y z
N SER A 1 -13.21 37.86 -4.50
CA SER A 1 -13.07 36.76 -3.53
C SER A 1 -12.00 37.14 -2.52
N THR A 2 -12.04 36.62 -1.29
CA THR A 2 -10.99 36.84 -0.29
C THR A 2 -10.06 35.64 -0.24
N GLU A 3 -8.76 35.87 -0.08
CA GLU A 3 -7.76 34.79 0.02
C GLU A 3 -8.09 33.82 1.17
N ARG A 4 -7.73 32.55 0.99
CA ARG A 4 -7.92 31.49 1.99
C ARG A 4 -6.63 30.70 2.12
N TRP A 5 -6.33 30.35 3.36
CA TRP A 5 -5.23 29.44 3.67
C TRP A 5 -5.72 28.01 3.51
N CYS A 6 -4.99 27.16 2.81
CA CYS A 6 -5.41 25.78 2.52
C CYS A 6 -4.46 24.77 3.14
N ARG A 7 -4.99 23.65 3.65
CA ARG A 7 -4.20 22.52 4.17
C ARG A 7 -4.78 21.21 3.67
N LEU A 8 -3.95 20.36 3.06
CA LEU A 8 -4.33 19.03 2.58
C LEU A 8 -3.93 17.96 3.60
N ARG A 9 -4.87 17.10 4.00
CA ARG A 9 -4.64 15.95 4.88
C ARG A 9 -5.40 14.73 4.35
N GLY A 10 -4.68 13.73 3.84
CA GLY A 10 -5.30 12.63 3.12
C GLY A 10 -6.05 13.17 1.90
N ASN A 11 -7.33 12.82 1.77
CA ASN A 11 -8.25 13.31 0.74
C ASN A 11 -9.06 14.54 1.17
N LEU A 12 -8.71 15.21 2.28
CA LEU A 12 -9.43 16.36 2.80
C LEU A 12 -8.64 17.66 2.60
N LEU A 13 -9.22 18.60 1.87
CA LEU A 13 -8.69 19.95 1.69
C LEU A 13 -9.45 20.93 2.58
N PHE A 14 -8.82 21.34 3.68
CA PHE A 14 -9.35 22.33 4.61
C PHE A 14 -8.98 23.73 4.15
N TYR A 15 -9.89 24.69 4.34
CA TYR A 15 -9.63 26.11 4.08
C TYR A 15 -9.96 26.97 5.31
N PHE A 16 -9.13 27.99 5.54
CA PHE A 16 -9.11 28.82 6.75
C PHE A 16 -9.09 30.30 6.38
N LYS A 17 -9.58 31.15 7.29
CA LYS A 17 -9.49 32.61 7.15
C LYS A 17 -8.06 33.12 7.35
N THR A 18 -7.27 32.44 8.20
CA THR A 18 -5.92 32.85 8.62
C THR A 18 -4.93 31.70 8.53
N SER A 19 -3.63 32.01 8.45
CA SER A 19 -2.54 31.02 8.43
C SER A 19 -2.29 30.36 9.79
N ASP A 20 -2.84 30.91 10.87
CA ASP A 20 -2.61 30.44 12.25
C ASP A 20 -2.83 28.93 12.40
N GLN A 21 -1.92 28.26 13.11
CA GLN A 21 -1.93 26.81 13.28
C GLN A 21 -3.19 26.33 14.00
N PHE A 22 -3.70 27.14 14.92
CA PHE A 22 -4.87 26.85 15.75
C PHE A 22 -6.18 27.42 15.20
N SER A 23 -6.16 28.05 14.02
CA SER A 23 -7.37 28.51 13.35
C SER A 23 -8.32 27.34 13.09
N GLU A 24 -9.60 27.53 13.44
CA GLU A 24 -10.63 26.57 13.07
C GLU A 24 -10.87 26.57 11.55
N PRO A 25 -11.13 25.40 10.94
CA PRO A 25 -11.43 25.31 9.52
C PRO A 25 -12.75 26.02 9.22
N GLN A 26 -12.75 26.89 8.21
CA GLN A 26 -13.99 27.49 7.73
C GLN A 26 -14.83 26.47 6.95
N GLY A 27 -14.16 25.50 6.34
CA GLY A 27 -14.80 24.36 5.72
C GLY A 27 -13.79 23.36 5.19
N VAL A 28 -14.31 22.31 4.57
CA VAL A 28 -13.54 21.20 4.02
C VAL A 28 -14.11 20.81 2.66
N ILE A 29 -13.22 20.48 1.74
CA ILE A 29 -13.54 19.88 0.44
C ILE A 29 -13.03 18.44 0.47
N VAL A 30 -13.91 17.49 0.15
CA VAL A 30 -13.57 16.08 0.04
C VAL A 30 -13.12 15.82 -1.39
N LEU A 31 -11.84 15.46 -1.57
CA LEU A 31 -11.20 15.24 -2.87
C LEU A 31 -11.43 13.81 -3.39
N GLU A 32 -12.70 13.44 -3.50
CA GLU A 32 -13.12 12.18 -4.11
C GLU A 32 -13.67 12.43 -5.50
N LYS A 33 -13.35 11.51 -6.43
CA LYS A 33 -13.87 11.57 -7.81
C LYS A 33 -13.66 12.94 -8.46
N CYS A 34 -12.50 13.54 -8.21
CA CYS A 34 -12.13 14.83 -8.74
C CYS A 34 -10.85 14.77 -9.58
N LYS A 35 -10.71 15.72 -10.48
CA LYS A 35 -9.50 15.95 -11.26
C LYS A 35 -9.02 17.38 -11.08
N ALA A 36 -7.71 17.55 -10.92
CA ALA A 36 -7.10 18.88 -10.95
C ALA A 36 -6.67 19.18 -12.39
N THR A 37 -7.26 20.21 -13.00
CA THR A 37 -7.05 20.59 -14.41
C THR A 37 -6.50 22.00 -14.51
N ILE A 38 -5.47 22.18 -15.35
CA ILE A 38 -4.92 23.48 -15.73
C ILE A 38 -5.36 23.77 -17.16
N TYR A 39 -6.06 24.88 -17.37
CA TYR A 39 -6.54 25.30 -18.69
C TYR A 39 -5.65 26.33 -19.39
N SER A 40 -4.84 27.05 -18.63
CA SER A 40 -3.96 28.10 -19.14
C SER A 40 -2.71 28.20 -18.28
N ASP A 41 -1.55 28.38 -18.89
CA ASP A 41 -0.28 28.64 -18.19
C ASP A 41 -0.04 30.14 -17.91
N ALA A 42 -0.88 31.01 -18.46
CA ALA A 42 -0.78 32.44 -18.23
C ALA A 42 -1.14 32.81 -16.78
N ARG A 43 -0.42 33.79 -16.23
CA ARG A 43 -0.79 34.42 -14.97
C ARG A 43 -2.02 35.31 -15.18
N GLU A 44 -3.07 35.06 -14.42
CA GLU A 44 -4.29 35.87 -14.36
C GLU A 44 -4.14 37.01 -13.32
N SER A 45 -5.17 37.85 -13.17
CA SER A 45 -5.14 39.00 -12.25
C SER A 45 -4.90 38.62 -10.78
N ASP A 46 -5.32 37.43 -10.38
CA ASP A 46 -5.23 36.89 -9.00
C ASP A 46 -4.24 35.73 -8.87
N GLY A 47 -3.41 35.47 -9.90
CA GLY A 47 -2.33 34.48 -9.85
C GLY A 47 -2.42 33.40 -10.92
N TYR A 48 -1.83 32.24 -10.64
CA TYR A 48 -1.85 31.07 -11.53
C TYR A 48 -2.98 30.14 -11.11
N ALA A 49 -3.95 29.96 -12.00
CA ALA A 49 -5.18 29.24 -11.70
C ALA A 49 -5.13 27.76 -12.12
N PHE A 50 -5.85 26.94 -11.36
CA PHE A 50 -6.24 25.59 -11.72
C PHE A 50 -7.64 25.31 -11.18
N TYR A 51 -8.23 24.20 -11.62
CA TYR A 51 -9.61 23.84 -11.33
C TYR A 51 -9.68 22.44 -10.74
N ILE A 52 -10.43 22.28 -9.66
CA ILE A 52 -10.83 20.97 -9.14
C ILE A 52 -12.21 20.67 -9.73
N GLU A 53 -12.27 19.66 -10.59
CA GLU A 53 -13.48 19.26 -11.32
C GLU A 53 -13.98 17.95 -10.76
N PHE A 54 -15.21 17.94 -10.25
CA PHE A 54 -15.86 16.78 -9.68
C PHE A 54 -16.75 16.09 -10.72
N GLU A 55 -16.93 14.78 -10.60
CA GLU A 55 -17.78 13.99 -11.51
C GLU A 55 -19.25 14.44 -11.56
N ASP A 56 -19.74 15.11 -10.51
CA ASP A 56 -21.09 15.67 -10.44
C ASP A 56 -21.23 17.01 -11.19
N GLY A 57 -20.14 17.48 -11.82
CA GLY A 57 -20.09 18.73 -12.56
C GLY A 57 -19.79 19.96 -11.70
N LEU A 58 -19.58 19.80 -10.38
CA LEU A 58 -19.08 20.88 -9.54
C LEU A 58 -17.64 21.21 -9.95
N THR A 59 -17.32 22.49 -10.03
CA THR A 59 -15.96 22.96 -10.30
C THR A 59 -15.54 24.03 -9.32
N GLN A 60 -14.42 23.80 -8.64
CA GLN A 60 -13.82 24.77 -7.73
C GLN A 60 -12.54 25.35 -8.33
N ARG A 61 -12.54 26.66 -8.58
CA ARG A 61 -11.33 27.38 -9.02
C ARG A 61 -10.43 27.70 -7.85
N ILE A 62 -9.12 27.51 -8.03
CA ILE A 62 -8.07 27.86 -7.08
C ILE A 62 -7.00 28.66 -7.82
N ALA A 63 -6.56 29.77 -7.24
CA ALA A 63 -5.43 30.57 -7.72
C ALA A 63 -4.28 30.49 -6.71
N THR A 64 -3.06 30.48 -7.23
CA THR A 64 -1.81 30.38 -6.45
C THR A 64 -0.86 31.51 -6.84
N ASN A 65 0.11 31.80 -5.99
CA ASN A 65 0.99 32.96 -6.19
C ASN A 65 2.08 32.72 -7.24
N SER A 66 2.37 31.45 -7.53
CA SER A 66 3.39 31.04 -8.51
C SER A 66 2.95 29.80 -9.31
N GLU A 67 3.51 29.64 -10.50
CA GLU A 67 3.30 28.45 -11.34
C GLU A 67 3.79 27.16 -10.67
N ALA A 68 4.90 27.23 -9.93
CA ALA A 68 5.43 26.10 -9.17
C ALA A 68 4.44 25.64 -8.09
N GLU A 69 3.89 26.59 -7.33
CA GLU A 69 2.87 26.31 -6.30
C GLU A 69 1.61 25.70 -6.92
N ARG A 70 1.11 26.24 -8.05
CA ARG A 70 0.01 25.63 -8.82
C ARG A 70 0.29 24.16 -9.15
N SER A 71 1.50 23.89 -9.65
CA SER A 71 1.91 22.56 -10.10
C SER A 71 2.01 21.59 -8.93
N ASP A 72 2.56 22.06 -7.79
CA ASP A 72 2.63 21.28 -6.56
C ASP A 72 1.22 20.95 -6.01
N TRP A 73 0.31 21.93 -5.98
CA TRP A 73 -1.07 21.70 -5.54
C TRP A 73 -1.83 20.74 -6.45
N THR A 74 -1.73 20.92 -7.77
CA THR A 74 -2.36 20.04 -8.77
C THR A 74 -1.89 18.60 -8.58
N ARG A 75 -0.58 18.40 -8.40
CA ARG A 75 0.01 17.09 -8.12
C ARG A 75 -0.47 16.50 -6.80
N ALA A 76 -0.44 17.29 -5.73
CA ALA A 76 -0.84 16.84 -4.40
C ALA A 76 -2.32 16.42 -4.35
N ILE A 77 -3.21 17.18 -5.00
CA ILE A 77 -4.63 16.86 -5.13
C ILE A 77 -4.83 15.60 -5.96
N GLN A 78 -4.12 15.45 -7.08
CA GLN A 78 -4.19 14.23 -7.89
C GLN A 78 -3.77 12.98 -7.10
N MET A 79 -2.72 13.10 -6.29
CA MET A 79 -2.23 12.01 -5.43
C MET A 79 -3.14 11.72 -4.23
N ALA A 80 -3.92 12.70 -3.77
CA ALA A 80 -4.86 12.53 -2.67
C ALA A 80 -6.12 11.75 -3.06
N SER A 81 -6.41 11.62 -4.36
CA SER A 81 -7.58 10.90 -4.84
C SER A 81 -7.53 9.39 -4.52
N TYR A 82 -8.68 8.79 -4.21
CA TYR A 82 -8.79 7.35 -3.95
C TYR A 82 -8.28 6.49 -5.11
N GLY A 83 -8.47 6.93 -6.36
CA GLY A 83 -7.99 6.24 -7.55
C GLY A 83 -6.46 6.09 -7.55
N GLU A 84 -5.73 7.12 -7.15
CA GLU A 84 -4.27 7.08 -7.11
C GLU A 84 -3.76 6.25 -5.93
N LEU A 85 -4.42 6.34 -4.76
CA LEU A 85 -4.12 5.48 -3.62
C LEU A 85 -4.29 3.99 -3.97
N ARG A 86 -5.35 3.63 -4.71
CA ARG A 86 -5.56 2.25 -5.19
C ARG A 86 -4.47 1.77 -6.13
N LYS A 87 -4.02 2.61 -7.07
CA LYS A 87 -2.90 2.25 -7.96
C LYS A 87 -1.62 2.03 -7.16
N GLN A 88 -1.33 2.89 -6.19
CA GLN A 88 -0.17 2.71 -5.31
C GLN A 88 -0.26 1.41 -4.51
N LEU A 89 -1.45 1.08 -3.97
CA LEU A 89 -1.69 -0.18 -3.29
C LEU A 89 -1.43 -1.38 -4.21
N GLN A 90 -1.94 -1.34 -5.45
CA GLN A 90 -1.72 -2.40 -6.43
C GLN A 90 -0.23 -2.59 -6.75
N VAL A 91 0.50 -1.50 -7.02
CA VAL A 91 1.96 -1.54 -7.27
C VAL A 91 2.71 -2.13 -6.08
N LEU A 92 2.33 -1.77 -4.85
CA LEU A 92 2.93 -2.33 -3.64
C LEU A 92 2.63 -3.83 -3.50
N MET A 93 1.41 -4.26 -3.79
CA MET A 93 1.03 -5.69 -3.78
C MET A 93 1.85 -6.49 -4.80
N GLU A 94 1.97 -6.00 -6.03
CA GLU A 94 2.78 -6.64 -7.08
C GLU A 94 4.27 -6.73 -6.67
N LYS A 95 4.81 -5.70 -6.01
CA LYS A 95 6.18 -5.72 -5.48
C LYS A 95 6.37 -6.78 -4.39
N ILE A 96 5.39 -6.94 -3.50
CA ILE A 96 5.42 -7.99 -2.46
C ILE A 96 5.38 -9.38 -3.11
N GLU A 97 4.53 -9.57 -4.12
CA GLU A 97 4.43 -10.85 -4.83
C GLU A 97 5.73 -11.21 -5.54
N ARG A 98 6.39 -10.25 -6.21
CA ARG A 98 7.70 -10.47 -6.83
C ARG A 98 8.79 -10.86 -5.83
N LYS A 99 8.74 -10.34 -4.60
CA LYS A 99 9.68 -10.68 -3.53
C LYS A 99 9.38 -12.00 -2.82
N ARG A 100 8.24 -12.64 -3.11
CA ARG A 100 7.95 -14.01 -2.63
C ARG A 100 8.55 -15.08 -3.53
N ASP A 101 9.48 -14.72 -4.42
CA ASP A 101 10.21 -15.68 -5.22
C ASP A 101 11.00 -16.63 -4.31
N ILE A 102 10.78 -17.93 -4.48
CA ILE A 102 11.32 -19.03 -3.67
C ILE A 102 12.86 -19.14 -3.81
N ASN A 103 13.44 -18.34 -4.70
CA ASN A 103 14.87 -18.25 -4.96
C ASN A 103 15.64 -17.33 -3.99
N GLU A 104 14.98 -16.53 -3.13
CA GLU A 104 15.68 -15.81 -2.07
C GLU A 104 16.04 -16.73 -0.89
N VAL A 105 17.21 -16.47 -0.27
CA VAL A 105 17.75 -17.19 0.89
C VAL A 105 16.63 -17.39 1.93
N PRO A 106 16.42 -18.62 2.44
CA PRO A 106 15.31 -18.90 3.35
C PRO A 106 15.35 -17.95 4.56
N LEU A 107 14.22 -17.29 4.83
CA LEU A 107 14.03 -16.40 5.99
C LEU A 107 14.27 -17.10 7.33
N CYS A 108 14.16 -18.43 7.36
CA CYS A 108 14.42 -19.28 8.51
C CYS A 108 14.87 -20.67 8.03
N GLU A 109 16.01 -21.14 8.52
CA GLU A 109 16.47 -22.52 8.37
C GLU A 109 16.15 -23.29 9.65
N SER A 110 15.67 -24.52 9.52
CA SER A 110 15.37 -25.40 10.65
C SER A 110 15.82 -26.82 10.33
N ALA A 111 16.67 -27.39 11.18
CA ALA A 111 17.11 -28.78 11.09
C ALA A 111 16.32 -29.65 12.08
N ILE A 112 15.88 -30.82 11.64
CA ILE A 112 15.15 -31.80 12.47
C ILE A 112 15.94 -33.11 12.43
N MET A 113 16.34 -33.60 13.59
CA MET A 113 17.02 -34.89 13.76
C MET A 113 16.12 -35.81 14.59
N CYS A 114 16.02 -37.08 14.20
CA CYS A 114 15.32 -38.12 14.94
C CYS A 114 16.29 -39.26 15.25
N ASP A 115 17.01 -39.17 16.36
CA ASP A 115 17.88 -40.23 16.87
C ASP A 115 17.15 -41.13 17.89
N ASN A 116 17.66 -42.33 18.13
CA ASN A 116 17.16 -43.29 19.13
C ASN A 116 15.69 -43.72 18.98
N LEU A 117 15.15 -43.73 17.76
CA LEU A 117 13.81 -44.27 17.52
C LEU A 117 13.79 -45.79 17.78
N LEU A 118 12.80 -46.24 18.56
CA LEU A 118 12.62 -47.66 18.90
C LEU A 118 12.18 -48.47 17.68
N CYS A 119 12.69 -49.69 17.55
CA CYS A 119 12.15 -50.67 16.61
C CYS A 119 10.70 -51.02 16.98
N ASP A 120 9.92 -51.46 15.98
CA ASP A 120 8.61 -52.02 16.26
C ASP A 120 8.71 -53.35 17.05
N GLY A 121 7.58 -53.90 17.48
CA GLY A 121 7.53 -55.16 18.25
C GLY A 121 8.10 -56.38 17.50
N ASN A 122 8.37 -56.26 16.20
CA ASN A 122 8.97 -57.30 15.36
C ASN A 122 10.47 -57.03 15.09
N GLY A 123 11.06 -56.02 15.73
CA GLY A 123 12.46 -55.64 15.57
C GLY A 123 12.76 -54.86 14.28
N ARG A 124 11.75 -54.40 13.55
CA ARG A 124 11.97 -53.62 12.31
C ARG A 124 12.36 -52.19 12.66
N PRO A 125 13.29 -51.59 11.89
CA PRO A 125 13.67 -50.21 12.09
C PRO A 125 12.45 -49.28 11.86
N PRO A 126 12.36 -48.18 12.60
CA PRO A 126 11.25 -47.23 12.48
C PRO A 126 11.25 -46.55 11.10
N ASN A 127 10.06 -46.21 10.61
CA ASN A 127 9.87 -45.44 9.37
C ASN A 127 9.49 -43.98 9.70
N PRO A 128 10.46 -43.11 10.04
CA PRO A 128 10.17 -41.73 10.43
C PRO A 128 9.65 -40.92 9.24
N SER A 129 8.65 -40.07 9.49
CA SER A 129 8.17 -39.09 8.51
C SER A 129 8.00 -37.73 9.14
N VAL A 130 8.56 -36.70 8.52
CA VAL A 130 8.38 -35.31 8.96
C VAL A 130 7.27 -34.66 8.13
N VAL A 131 6.35 -33.97 8.81
CA VAL A 131 5.28 -33.19 8.19
C VAL A 131 5.41 -31.75 8.67
N VAL A 132 5.63 -30.82 7.74
CA VAL A 132 5.71 -29.38 8.03
C VAL A 132 4.37 -28.73 7.69
N GLN A 133 3.78 -28.08 8.68
CA GLN A 133 2.56 -27.30 8.53
C GLN A 133 2.79 -25.86 9.02
N VAL A 134 2.27 -24.89 8.28
CA VAL A 134 2.39 -23.46 8.62
C VAL A 134 0.99 -22.87 8.75
N THR A 135 0.82 -21.97 9.72
CA THR A 135 -0.38 -21.15 9.88
C THR A 135 0.00 -19.67 9.83
N THR A 136 -0.91 -18.83 9.35
CA THR A 136 -0.79 -17.37 9.41
C THR A 136 -2.01 -16.85 10.16
N SER A 137 -1.85 -15.79 10.95
CA SER A 137 -2.90 -15.20 11.80
C SER A 137 -4.21 -14.89 11.07
N ASN A 138 -4.15 -14.78 9.73
CA ASN A 138 -5.26 -14.39 8.88
C ASN A 138 -5.93 -15.58 8.17
N ARG A 139 -5.53 -16.84 8.45
CA ARG A 139 -6.14 -18.05 7.87
C ARG A 139 -6.56 -19.03 8.97
N LEU A 140 -7.84 -19.40 8.97
CA LEU A 140 -8.44 -20.43 9.83
C LEU A 140 -8.10 -21.86 9.35
N GLY A 141 -6.82 -22.15 9.12
CA GLY A 141 -6.41 -23.48 8.65
C GLY A 141 -4.91 -23.69 8.52
N TRP A 142 -4.48 -24.92 8.76
CA TRP A 142 -3.11 -25.37 8.54
C TRP A 142 -2.86 -25.64 7.05
N ILE A 143 -1.75 -25.14 6.52
CA ILE A 143 -1.32 -25.42 5.15
C ILE A 143 -0.18 -26.42 5.20
N LYS A 144 -0.31 -27.55 4.52
CA LYS A 144 0.73 -28.57 4.40
C LYS A 144 1.74 -28.15 3.32
N TYR A 145 2.99 -27.92 3.70
CA TYR A 145 4.03 -27.46 2.78
C TYR A 145 4.86 -28.58 2.16
N GLY A 146 4.98 -29.74 2.83
CA GLY A 146 5.74 -30.87 2.30
C GLY A 146 5.72 -32.10 3.21
N ARG A 147 6.26 -33.21 2.69
CA ARG A 147 6.54 -34.47 3.39
C ARG A 147 7.88 -34.98 2.85
N THR A 148 8.77 -35.45 3.71
CA THR A 148 10.05 -36.04 3.27
C THR A 148 9.82 -37.34 2.47
N GLU A 149 10.53 -37.52 1.36
CA GLU A 149 10.61 -38.79 0.62
C GLU A 149 11.60 -39.74 1.32
N VAL A 150 11.32 -41.04 1.30
CA VAL A 150 12.16 -42.07 1.93
C VAL A 150 13.38 -42.33 1.05
N ILE A 151 14.58 -42.00 1.52
CA ILE A 151 15.83 -42.42 0.88
C ILE A 151 16.24 -43.76 1.50
N GLU A 152 15.87 -44.87 0.87
CA GLU A 152 16.48 -46.16 1.19
C GLU A 152 17.93 -46.16 0.68
N VAL A 153 18.88 -46.01 1.60
CA VAL A 153 20.30 -46.27 1.30
C VAL A 153 20.46 -47.77 1.17
N ARG A 154 20.51 -48.27 -0.08
CA ARG A 154 20.95 -49.64 -0.35
C ARG A 154 22.45 -49.72 -0.07
N ASN A 155 22.81 -50.28 1.06
CA ASN A 155 24.18 -50.69 1.34
C ASN A 155 24.52 -51.86 0.40
N TYR A 156 25.51 -51.66 -0.47
CA TYR A 156 26.15 -52.72 -1.27
C TYR A 156 27.19 -53.45 -0.45
#